data_AF-A0A382FEL2-F1
#
_entry.id   AF-A0A382FEL2-F1
#
_cell.length_a   1.000
_cell.length_b   1.000
_cell.length_c   1.000
_cell.angle_alpha   90.00
_cell.angle_beta   90.00
_cell.angle_gamma   90.00
#
_symmetry.space_group_name_H-M   'P 1'
#
loop_
_entity.id
_entity.type
_entity.pdbx_description
1 polymer ?
#
loop_
_entity_poly.entity_id
_entity_poly.type
_entity_poly.pdbx_seq_one_letter_code
_entity_poly.pdbx_strand_id
1 'polypeptide(L)'
;MPQTDWVSKFVPIPEKDLGILYRSNIGHDFGGWSECLFFNDFYKGYDFFIFVNSSALGPFLPDNYKGKWTDIYINGLQNNIKLFGSTINNEVGGDYFSPSEFAHVQSYIFSMGRETLEFLMDEKIFSAKHYPKTKREAILDYEVAMSRKIIKNDGNIG
;
A
#
# COMPACT_ATOMS: atom_id res chain seq x y z
N MET A 1 -35.03 1.62 2.61
CA MET A 1 -34.53 1.54 4.01
C MET A 1 -33.34 2.49 4.09
N PRO A 2 -33.29 3.45 5.03
CA PRO A 2 -32.20 4.41 5.07
C PRO A 2 -30.94 3.73 5.60
N GLN A 3 -29.86 3.90 4.86
CA GLN A 3 -28.53 3.35 5.11
C GLN A 3 -27.91 4.15 6.27
N THR A 4 -27.84 3.54 7.44
CA THR A 4 -27.35 4.17 8.66
C THR A 4 -25.84 4.42 8.61
N ASP A 5 -25.47 5.67 8.40
CA ASP A 5 -24.52 6.54 9.12
C ASP A 5 -23.56 5.98 10.22
N TRP A 6 -22.86 4.86 9.98
CA TRP A 6 -21.86 4.33 10.93
C TRP A 6 -20.54 5.13 11.02
N VAL A 7 -20.36 6.22 10.26
CA VAL A 7 -19.09 6.98 10.22
C VAL A 7 -19.03 8.11 11.28
N SER A 8 -20.11 8.37 12.01
CA SER A 8 -20.26 9.57 12.85
C SER A 8 -19.53 9.57 14.21
N LYS A 9 -18.58 8.67 14.47
CA LYS A 9 -17.74 8.71 15.70
C LYS A 9 -16.25 8.59 15.45
N PHE A 10 -15.76 9.04 14.30
CA PHE A 10 -14.32 9.12 14.06
C PHE A 10 -13.73 10.40 14.63
N VAL A 11 -12.59 10.23 15.30
CA VAL A 11 -11.68 11.31 15.73
C VAL A 11 -11.62 12.37 14.63
N PRO A 12 -11.90 13.65 14.92
CA PRO A 12 -11.86 14.68 13.89
C PRO A 12 -10.43 14.79 13.36
N ILE A 13 -10.21 14.29 12.14
CA ILE A 13 -9.00 14.57 11.38
C ILE A 13 -9.14 16.02 10.93
N PRO A 14 -8.17 16.92 11.21
CA PRO A 14 -8.24 18.29 10.76
C PRO A 14 -8.41 18.34 9.23
N GLU A 15 -9.47 19.00 8.75
CA GLU A 15 -9.85 19.04 7.33
C GLU A 15 -8.71 19.51 6.40
N LYS A 16 -7.78 20.31 6.92
CA LYS A 16 -6.65 20.87 6.15
C LYS A 16 -5.65 19.83 5.63
N ASP A 17 -5.57 18.65 6.27
CA ASP A 17 -4.58 17.60 5.94
C ASP A 17 -5.26 16.36 5.31
N LEU A 18 -6.55 16.48 4.95
CA LEU A 18 -7.35 15.39 4.38
C LEU A 18 -7.80 15.71 2.95
N GLY A 19 -7.30 14.92 2.00
CA GLY A 19 -7.82 14.91 0.62
C GLY A 19 -8.79 13.75 0.42
N ILE A 20 -9.96 14.02 -0.18
CA ILE A 20 -10.94 12.99 -0.55
C ILE A 20 -11.09 13.00 -2.07
N LEU A 21 -10.83 11.85 -2.71
CA LEU A 21 -11.02 11.65 -4.14
C LEU A 21 -12.14 10.62 -4.36
N TYR A 22 -13.24 11.05 -5.00
CA TYR A 22 -14.34 10.16 -5.37
C TYR A 22 -14.07 9.52 -6.73
N ARG A 23 -14.18 8.20 -6.78
CA ARG A 23 -13.87 7.40 -7.98
C ARG A 23 -14.81 6.22 -8.13
N SER A 24 -14.83 5.64 -9.34
CA SER A 24 -15.44 4.32 -9.55
C SER A 24 -14.57 3.22 -8.94
N ASN A 25 -15.20 2.15 -8.43
CA ASN A 25 -14.47 1.01 -7.87
C ASN A 25 -13.88 0.12 -8.98
N ILE A 26 -12.82 0.60 -9.63
CA ILE A 26 -12.12 -0.06 -10.72
C ILE A 26 -10.68 -0.34 -10.26
N GLY A 27 -10.17 -1.54 -10.54
CA GLY A 27 -8.77 -1.85 -10.24
C GLY A 27 -8.46 -2.25 -8.80
N HIS A 28 -9.49 -2.56 -8.00
CA HIS A 28 -9.34 -2.87 -6.57
C HIS A 28 -8.54 -1.76 -5.84
N ASP A 29 -7.77 -2.12 -4.80
CA ASP A 29 -6.98 -1.17 -4.03
C ASP A 29 -5.90 -0.48 -4.88
N PHE A 30 -5.19 -1.24 -5.73
CA PHE A 30 -4.14 -0.71 -6.61
C PHE A 30 -4.65 0.33 -7.59
N GLY A 31 -5.87 0.17 -8.11
CA GLY A 31 -6.53 1.19 -8.93
C GLY A 31 -6.86 2.44 -8.12
N GLY A 32 -7.30 2.29 -6.87
CA GLY A 32 -7.62 3.41 -5.98
C GLY A 32 -6.41 4.24 -5.62
N TRP A 33 -5.34 3.56 -5.23
CA TRP A 33 -4.07 4.19 -4.95
C TRP A 33 -3.48 4.86 -6.19
N SER A 34 -3.50 4.18 -7.34
CA SER A 34 -2.99 4.75 -8.59
C SER A 34 -3.73 6.03 -8.97
N GLU A 35 -5.05 6.07 -8.88
CA GLU A 35 -5.82 7.26 -9.23
C GLU A 35 -5.45 8.47 -8.36
N CYS A 36 -5.22 8.25 -7.06
CA CYS A 36 -4.73 9.29 -6.15
C CYS A 36 -3.32 9.76 -6.50
N LEU A 37 -2.39 8.82 -6.76
CA LEU A 37 -1.01 9.14 -7.09
C LEU A 37 -0.90 10.03 -8.34
N PHE A 38 -1.63 9.68 -9.40
CA PHE A 38 -1.59 10.40 -10.68
C PHE A 38 -2.49 11.65 -10.72
N PHE A 39 -3.34 11.88 -9.71
CA PHE A 39 -4.18 13.07 -9.66
C PHE A 39 -3.31 14.33 -9.53
N ASN A 40 -3.18 15.10 -10.62
CA ASN A 40 -2.29 16.27 -10.69
C ASN A 40 -0.84 15.98 -10.23
N ASP A 41 -0.34 14.79 -10.54
CA ASP A 41 0.98 14.32 -10.08
C ASP A 41 1.19 14.44 -8.56
N PHE A 42 0.14 14.19 -7.77
CA PHE A 42 0.13 14.37 -6.31
C PHE A 42 1.34 13.73 -5.61
N TYR A 43 1.76 12.57 -6.10
CA TYR A 43 2.91 11.85 -5.55
C TYR A 43 4.21 12.67 -5.53
N LYS A 44 4.40 13.61 -6.46
CA LYS A 44 5.62 14.45 -6.51
C LYS A 44 5.78 15.38 -5.30
N GLY A 45 4.72 15.56 -4.51
CA GLY A 45 4.75 16.36 -3.28
C GLY A 45 5.32 15.63 -2.05
N TYR A 46 5.60 14.32 -2.13
CA TYR A 46 5.92 13.49 -0.96
C TYR A 46 7.14 12.60 -1.17
N ASP A 47 7.96 12.44 -0.14
CA ASP A 47 9.15 11.59 -0.18
C ASP A 47 8.88 10.15 0.23
N PHE A 48 7.87 9.94 1.08
CA PHE A 48 7.46 8.66 1.61
C PHE A 48 5.96 8.46 1.44
N PHE A 49 5.58 7.21 1.21
CA PHE A 49 4.20 6.80 0.98
C PHE A 49 3.87 5.67 1.93
N ILE A 50 2.66 5.73 2.51
CA ILE A 50 2.07 4.61 3.24
C ILE A 50 0.73 4.32 2.57
N PHE A 51 0.59 3.10 2.05
CA PHE A 51 -0.63 2.60 1.45
C PHE A 51 -1.37 1.77 2.50
N VAL A 52 -2.67 2.03 2.65
CA VAL A 52 -3.51 1.35 3.64
C VAL A 52 -4.83 0.97 2.98
N ASN A 53 -5.25 -0.28 3.15
CA ASN A 53 -6.59 -0.69 2.75
C ASN A 53 -7.62 -0.18 3.77
N SER A 54 -8.78 0.25 3.31
CA SER A 54 -9.92 0.65 4.16
C SER A 54 -10.39 -0.39 5.18
N SER A 55 -10.08 -1.68 4.97
CA SER A 55 -10.39 -2.78 5.88
C SER A 55 -9.39 -2.95 7.02
N ALA A 56 -8.24 -2.28 6.96
CA ALA A 56 -7.25 -2.33 8.02
C ALA A 56 -7.81 -1.63 9.27
N LEU A 57 -7.76 -2.32 10.40
CA LEU A 57 -8.10 -1.76 11.72
C LEU A 57 -6.81 -1.55 12.52
N GLY A 58 -6.59 -0.32 12.99
CA GLY A 58 -5.37 0.08 13.68
C GLY A 58 -4.57 1.15 12.92
N PRO A 59 -3.25 1.26 13.14
CA PRO A 59 -2.42 0.37 13.97
C PRO A 59 -2.74 0.51 15.46
N PHE A 60 -2.76 -0.62 16.16
CA PHE A 60 -2.85 -0.65 17.61
C PHE A 60 -1.44 -0.53 18.19
N LEU A 61 -1.21 0.53 18.95
CA LEU A 61 0.06 0.78 19.60
C LEU A 61 -0.11 0.64 21.12
N PRO A 62 0.93 0.17 21.84
CA PRO A 62 0.93 0.20 23.29
C PRO A 62 0.69 1.62 23.83
N ASP A 63 -0.04 1.76 24.94
CA ASP A 63 -0.36 3.06 25.55
C ASP A 63 0.88 3.90 25.90
N ASN A 64 2.01 3.24 26.14
CA ASN A 64 3.28 3.89 26.46
C ASN A 64 4.11 4.26 25.22
N TYR A 65 3.67 3.92 24.00
CA TYR A 65 4.39 4.25 22.78
C TYR A 65 4.49 5.77 22.61
N LYS A 66 5.69 6.25 22.28
CA LYS A 66 5.98 7.66 22.03
C LYS A 66 6.42 7.80 20.58
N GLY A 67 5.64 8.53 19.77
CA GLY A 67 5.92 8.75 18.36
C GLY A 67 4.65 8.67 17.50
N LYS A 68 4.81 8.82 16.19
CA LYS A 68 3.72 8.59 15.24
C LYS A 68 3.79 7.15 14.76
N TRP A 69 2.65 6.50 14.61
CA TRP A 69 2.60 5.15 14.06
C TRP A 69 3.23 5.06 12.66
N THR A 70 3.14 6.15 11.89
CA THR A 70 3.74 6.27 10.56
C THR A 70 5.27 6.15 10.59
N ASP A 71 5.88 6.58 11.70
CA ASP A 71 7.34 6.53 11.86
C ASP A 71 7.83 5.09 11.90
N ILE A 72 7.02 4.14 12.37
CA ILE A 72 7.36 2.70 12.34
C ILE A 72 7.60 2.24 10.90
N TYR A 73 6.69 2.62 10.00
CA TYR A 73 6.76 2.23 8.60
C TYR A 73 7.89 2.95 7.86
N ILE A 74 7.98 4.26 8.03
CA ILE A 74 9.02 5.07 7.38
C ILE A 74 10.42 4.67 7.86
N ASN A 75 10.61 4.44 9.17
CA ASN A 75 11.90 4.01 9.70
C ASN A 75 12.22 2.54 9.38
N GLY A 76 11.25 1.74 8.94
CA GLY A 76 11.50 0.40 8.41
C GLY A 76 12.20 0.42 7.04
N LEU A 77 12.13 1.53 6.30
CA LEU A 77 12.80 1.75 5.01
C LEU A 77 14.29 2.11 5.21
N GLN A 78 15.00 1.29 5.97
CA GLN A 78 16.42 1.45 6.28
C GLN A 78 17.29 0.47 5.50
N ASN A 79 18.57 0.82 5.37
CA ASN A 79 19.56 0.03 4.65
C ASN A 79 19.13 -0.20 3.20
N ASN A 80 18.89 -1.45 2.82
CA ASN A 80 18.43 -1.83 1.49
C ASN A 80 16.94 -2.21 1.43
N ILE A 81 16.16 -1.93 2.48
CA ILE A 81 14.71 -2.19 2.47
C ILE A 81 14.03 -1.09 1.67
N LYS A 82 13.40 -1.48 0.55
CA LYS A 82 12.73 -0.56 -0.38
C LYS A 82 11.21 -0.58 -0.26
N LEU A 83 10.67 -1.64 0.34
CA LEU A 83 9.25 -1.83 0.65
C LEU A 83 9.16 -2.45 2.05
N PHE A 84 8.45 -1.77 2.95
CA PHE A 84 8.30 -2.20 4.34
C PHE A 84 6.82 -2.29 4.71
N GLY A 85 6.38 -3.41 5.25
CA GLY A 85 4.98 -3.61 5.67
C GLY A 85 4.84 -4.38 6.96
N SER A 86 3.59 -4.67 7.34
CA SER A 86 3.32 -5.38 8.60
C SER A 86 3.60 -6.88 8.54
N THR A 87 3.51 -7.48 7.36
CA THR A 87 3.55 -8.94 7.19
C THR A 87 4.26 -9.31 5.90
N ILE A 88 5.21 -10.23 6.00
CA ILE A 88 5.74 -10.99 4.86
C ILE A 88 4.95 -12.30 4.76
N ASN A 89 4.40 -12.57 3.60
CA ASN A 89 3.62 -13.77 3.31
C ASN A 89 4.16 -14.48 2.05
N ASN A 90 3.84 -15.75 1.88
CA ASN A 90 4.11 -16.58 0.70
C ASN A 90 2.88 -17.41 0.28
N GLU A 91 1.71 -17.10 0.85
CA GLU A 91 0.42 -17.64 0.46
C GLU A 91 -0.14 -16.87 -0.74
N VAL A 92 -0.68 -17.59 -1.73
CA VAL A 92 -1.45 -17.01 -2.83
C VAL A 92 -2.76 -17.75 -2.96
N GLY A 93 -3.86 -17.09 -2.61
CA GLY A 93 -5.21 -17.63 -2.84
C GLY A 93 -5.55 -18.89 -2.04
N GLY A 94 -4.99 -19.05 -0.83
CA GLY A 94 -5.20 -20.23 0.02
C GLY A 94 -4.06 -21.25 -0.01
N ASP A 95 -3.16 -21.16 -1.00
CA ASP A 95 -2.06 -22.10 -1.19
C ASP A 95 -0.72 -21.49 -0.81
N TYR A 96 0.16 -22.26 -0.18
CA TYR A 96 1.50 -21.83 0.20
C TYR A 96 2.52 -22.23 -0.85
N PHE A 97 3.32 -21.26 -1.28
CA PHE A 97 4.37 -21.46 -2.29
C PHE A 97 5.76 -21.28 -1.70
N SER A 98 6.81 -21.60 -2.46
CA SER A 98 8.17 -21.41 -2.00
C SER A 98 8.44 -19.93 -1.65
N PRO A 99 8.94 -19.60 -0.44
CA PRO A 99 9.32 -18.24 -0.08
C PRO A 99 10.35 -17.62 -1.04
N SER A 100 11.23 -18.43 -1.64
CA SER A 100 12.22 -17.94 -2.61
C SER A 100 11.60 -17.27 -3.83
N GLU A 101 10.38 -17.66 -4.19
CA GLU A 101 9.65 -17.22 -5.38
C GLU A 101 8.46 -16.31 -5.05
N PHE A 102 7.81 -16.54 -3.90
CA PHE A 102 6.53 -15.91 -3.56
C PHE A 102 6.54 -15.11 -2.26
N ALA A 103 7.67 -14.99 -1.55
CA ALA A 103 7.74 -14.07 -0.42
C ALA A 103 7.43 -12.63 -0.88
N HIS A 104 6.44 -12.01 -0.24
CA HIS A 104 5.96 -10.67 -0.56
C HIS A 104 5.43 -9.96 0.69
N VAL A 105 5.48 -8.63 0.69
CA VAL A 105 4.77 -7.78 1.65
C VAL A 105 3.28 -7.80 1.32
N GLN A 106 2.45 -8.12 2.31
CA GLN A 106 1.00 -8.16 2.13
C GLN A 106 0.43 -6.74 2.01
N SER A 107 -0.46 -6.49 1.04
CA SER A 107 -0.81 -5.15 0.59
C SER A 107 -1.83 -4.41 1.47
N TYR A 108 -2.24 -4.97 2.61
CA TYR A 108 -3.22 -4.29 3.47
C TYR A 108 -2.63 -3.05 4.16
N ILE A 109 -1.32 -3.04 4.42
CA ILE A 109 -0.56 -1.86 4.82
C ILE A 109 0.93 -2.01 4.52
N PHE A 110 1.50 -1.03 3.83
CA PHE A 110 2.93 -1.00 3.51
C PHE A 110 3.40 0.41 3.19
N SER A 111 4.71 0.58 3.12
CA SER A 111 5.37 1.84 2.85
C SER A 111 6.53 1.70 1.87
N MET A 112 6.85 2.80 1.20
CA MET A 112 7.98 2.92 0.29
C MET A 112 8.43 4.37 0.14
N GLY A 113 9.67 4.58 -0.31
CA GLY A 113 10.16 5.89 -0.73
C GLY A 113 9.75 6.23 -2.17
N ARG A 114 9.87 7.51 -2.53
CA ARG A 114 9.53 8.02 -3.88
C ARG A 114 10.28 7.29 -5.01
N GLU A 115 11.57 7.03 -4.85
CA GLU A 115 12.37 6.30 -5.85
C GLU A 115 11.78 4.91 -6.13
N THR A 116 11.44 4.15 -5.09
CA THR A 116 10.79 2.84 -5.24
C THR A 116 9.41 2.97 -5.89
N LEU A 117 8.64 3.98 -5.50
CA LEU A 117 7.33 4.23 -6.08
C LEU A 117 7.42 4.49 -7.59
N GLU A 118 8.34 5.37 -8.01
CA GLU A 118 8.57 5.70 -9.42
C GLU A 118 9.02 4.47 -10.21
N PHE A 119 9.94 3.66 -9.67
CA PHE A 119 10.29 2.36 -10.24
C PHE A 119 9.07 1.44 -10.42
N LEU A 120 8.19 1.35 -9.42
CA LEU A 120 6.97 0.54 -9.51
C LEU A 120 5.92 1.10 -10.48
N MET A 121 5.91 2.42 -10.71
CA MET A 121 5.10 3.04 -11.77
C MET A 121 5.64 2.68 -13.18
N ASP A 122 6.95 2.68 -13.34
CA ASP A 122 7.60 2.25 -14.58
C ASP A 122 7.31 0.78 -14.87
N GLU A 123 7.37 -0.06 -13.84
CA GLU A 123 7.01 -1.48 -13.88
C GLU A 123 5.49 -1.77 -13.93
N LYS A 124 4.66 -0.72 -14.00
CA LYS A 124 3.19 -0.79 -14.16
C LYS A 124 2.44 -1.45 -12.99
N ILE A 125 3.03 -1.51 -11.81
CA ILE A 125 2.33 -1.87 -10.56
C ILE A 125 1.36 -0.76 -10.16
N PHE A 126 1.80 0.50 -10.25
CA PHE A 126 0.92 1.66 -10.14
C PHE A 126 0.76 2.30 -11.51
N SER A 127 -0.48 2.39 -12.01
CA SER A 127 -0.74 2.94 -13.34
C SER A 127 -2.14 3.53 -13.45
N ALA A 128 -2.24 4.67 -14.14
CA ALA A 128 -3.53 5.26 -14.50
C ALA A 128 -4.30 4.46 -15.56
N LYS A 129 -3.63 3.53 -16.27
CA LYS A 129 -4.21 2.80 -17.42
C LYS A 129 -4.22 1.28 -17.25
N HIS A 130 -3.34 0.74 -16.42
CA HIS A 130 -3.21 -0.69 -16.18
C HIS A 130 -3.56 -0.96 -14.72
N TYR A 131 -4.59 -1.77 -14.51
CA TYR A 131 -5.07 -2.10 -13.18
C TYR A 131 -5.66 -3.52 -13.18
N PRO A 132 -5.68 -4.21 -12.03
CA PRO A 132 -6.18 -5.57 -11.97
C PRO A 132 -7.68 -5.61 -12.24
N LYS A 133 -8.11 -6.52 -13.11
CA LYS A 133 -9.52 -6.74 -13.45
C LYS A 133 -10.16 -7.82 -12.58
N THR A 134 -9.34 -8.64 -11.94
CA THR A 134 -9.79 -9.74 -11.07
C THR A 134 -9.03 -9.73 -9.74
N LYS A 135 -9.61 -10.36 -8.72
CA LYS A 135 -8.95 -10.57 -7.43
C LYS A 135 -7.64 -11.36 -7.59
N ARG A 136 -7.60 -12.35 -8.50
CA ARG A 136 -6.41 -13.15 -8.75
C ARG A 136 -5.29 -12.30 -9.35
N GLU A 137 -5.60 -11.44 -10.31
CA GLU A 137 -4.64 -10.47 -10.88
C GLU A 137 -4.14 -9.52 -9.78
N ALA A 138 -5.04 -8.98 -8.95
CA ALA A 138 -4.64 -8.07 -7.85
C ALA A 138 -3.66 -8.73 -6.86
N ILE A 139 -3.78 -10.03 -6.61
CA ILE A 139 -2.84 -10.77 -5.75
C ILE A 139 -1.54 -11.08 -6.50
N LEU A 140 -1.62 -11.77 -7.63
CA LEU A 140 -0.42 -12.29 -8.31
C LEU A 140 0.37 -11.22 -9.06
N ASP A 141 -0.33 -10.44 -9.89
CA ASP A 141 0.30 -9.50 -10.82
C ASP A 141 0.58 -8.14 -10.17
N TYR A 142 0.07 -7.91 -8.96
CA TYR A 142 0.26 -6.66 -8.21
C TYR A 142 0.86 -6.91 -6.82
N GLU A 143 0.14 -7.50 -5.86
CA GLU A 143 0.65 -7.69 -4.47
C GLU A 143 1.97 -8.49 -4.43
N VAL A 144 1.99 -9.68 -5.04
CA VAL A 144 3.19 -10.52 -5.14
C VAL A 144 4.22 -9.85 -6.04
N ALA A 145 3.83 -9.47 -7.25
CA ALA A 145 4.74 -8.91 -8.25
C ALA A 145 5.47 -7.65 -7.77
N MET A 146 4.82 -6.79 -6.99
CA MET A 146 5.41 -5.59 -6.39
C MET A 146 6.67 -5.93 -5.58
N SER A 147 6.56 -6.89 -4.67
CA SER A 147 7.70 -7.33 -3.85
C SER A 147 8.77 -8.03 -4.70
N ARG A 148 8.35 -8.87 -5.67
CA ARG A 148 9.27 -9.63 -6.52
C ARG A 148 10.08 -8.75 -7.47
N LYS A 149 9.48 -7.69 -8.01
CA LYS A 149 10.17 -6.71 -8.85
C LYS A 149 11.22 -5.93 -8.07
N ILE A 150 10.93 -5.57 -6.82
CA ILE A 150 11.90 -4.92 -5.93
C ILE A 150 13.08 -5.83 -5.64
N ILE A 151 12.83 -7.08 -5.27
CA ILE A 151 13.89 -8.07 -5.00
C ILE A 151 14.77 -8.29 -6.24
N LYS A 152 14.15 -8.33 -7.43
CA LYS A 152 14.89 -8.47 -8.69
C LYS A 152 15.73 -7.23 -9.05
N ASN A 153 15.36 -6.05 -8.55
CA ASN A 153 16.07 -4.79 -8.76
C ASN A 153 17.01 -4.47 -7.58
N ASP A 154 17.66 -5.49 -7.02
CA ASP A 154 18.61 -5.42 -5.92
C ASP A 154 18.10 -4.76 -4.62
N GLY A 155 16.79 -4.50 -4.49
CA GLY A 155 16.16 -4.03 -3.26
C GLY A 155 15.74 -5.18 -2.35
N ASN A 156 15.42 -4.88 -1.09
CA ASN A 156 14.88 -5.84 -0.14
C ASN A 156 13.47 -5.45 0.34
N ILE A 157 12.75 -6.43 0.85
CA ILE A 157 11.45 -6.24 1.51
C ILE A 157 11.62 -6.49 3.01
N GLY A 158 10.83 -5.78 3.82
CA GLY A 158 10.89 -5.84 5.29
C GLY A 158 9.53 -5.78 5.95
#